data_AF-A0A2G9G5A3-F1
#
_entry.id   AF-A0A2G9G5A3-F1
#
_cell.length_a   1.000
_cell.length_b   1.000
_cell.length_c   1.000
_cell.angle_alpha   90.00
_cell.angle_beta   90.00
_cell.angle_gamma   90.00
#
_symmetry.space_group_name_H-M   'P 1'
#
loop_
_entity.id
_entity.type
_entity.pdbx_description
1 polymer ?
#
loop_
_entity_poly.entity_id
_entity_poly.type
_entity_poly.pdbx_seq_one_letter_code
_entity_poly.pdbx_strand_id
1 'polypeptide(L)'
;MAKSRIVTVSALQFACTDDVSTNVDTAERLVRAAHQKGANIILIQELFEGYYFCQAQMEDFFRRAKPRKEHPTILRCEDSISRSSPLTLCPECFTLIRR
;
A
#
# COMPACT_ATOMS: atom_id res chain seq x y z
N MET A 1 -24.80 -0.39 -28.70
CA MET A 1 -23.63 0.43 -28.33
C MET A 1 -23.11 -0.06 -26.98
N ALA A 2 -21.83 -0.41 -26.87
CA ALA A 2 -21.27 -0.88 -25.61
C ALA A 2 -21.29 0.25 -24.56
N LYS A 3 -21.82 -0.04 -23.37
CA LYS A 3 -21.89 0.92 -22.25
C LYS A 3 -20.46 1.26 -21.81
N SER A 4 -20.11 2.55 -21.79
CA SER A 4 -18.81 2.99 -21.29
C SER A 4 -18.70 2.69 -19.79
N ARG A 5 -17.62 2.01 -19.39
CA ARG A 5 -17.30 1.70 -18.00
C ARG A 5 -16.30 2.71 -17.49
N ILE A 6 -16.80 3.75 -16.81
CA ILE A 6 -15.97 4.80 -16.20
C ILE A 6 -15.38 4.25 -14.89
N VAL A 7 -14.06 4.41 -14.72
CA VAL A 7 -13.32 4.00 -13.52
C VAL A 7 -12.44 5.17 -13.10
N THR A 8 -12.59 5.60 -11.85
CA THR A 8 -11.76 6.63 -11.24
C THR A 8 -10.57 5.96 -10.55
N VAL A 9 -9.36 6.43 -10.86
CA VAL A 9 -8.12 5.92 -10.28
C VAL A 9 -7.42 7.00 -9.47
N SER A 10 -6.69 6.61 -8.43
CA SER A 10 -5.87 7.52 -7.62
C SER A 10 -4.49 6.92 -7.37
N ALA A 11 -3.45 7.70 -7.63
CA ALA A 11 -2.08 7.39 -7.20
C ALA A 11 -1.77 8.22 -5.95
N LEU A 12 -1.24 7.58 -4.92
CA LEU A 12 -0.86 8.24 -3.67
C LEU A 12 0.63 8.56 -3.67
N GLN A 13 0.97 9.75 -3.17
CA GLN A 13 2.35 10.19 -3.00
C GLN A 13 2.52 10.79 -1.61
N PHE A 14 3.51 10.30 -0.85
CA PHE A 14 3.87 10.82 0.46
C PHE A 14 5.34 10.53 0.81
N ALA A 15 5.86 11.30 1.76
CA ALA A 15 7.18 11.05 2.32
C ALA A 15 7.12 9.86 3.29
N CYS A 16 8.02 8.90 3.11
CA CYS A 16 8.19 7.77 4.03
C CYS A 16 9.18 8.14 5.13
N THR A 17 8.99 7.52 6.30
CA THR A 17 9.89 7.55 7.45
C THR A 17 10.53 6.17 7.67
N ASP A 18 11.36 6.01 8.68
CA ASP A 18 11.89 4.68 9.06
C ASP A 18 10.95 3.89 9.99
N ASP A 19 9.80 4.46 10.36
CA ASP A 19 8.80 3.78 11.19
C ASP A 19 7.64 3.23 10.35
N VAL A 20 7.47 1.92 10.39
CA VAL A 20 6.44 1.20 9.63
C VAL A 20 5.04 1.69 10.01
N SER A 21 4.77 1.89 11.31
CA SER A 21 3.43 2.26 11.77
C SER A 21 3.00 3.64 11.26
N THR A 22 3.92 4.61 11.32
CA THR A 22 3.73 5.98 10.83
C THR A 22 3.43 5.99 9.32
N ASN A 23 4.14 5.17 8.56
CA ASN A 23 3.94 5.08 7.12
C ASN A 23 2.60 4.41 6.77
N VAL A 24 2.21 3.35 7.49
CA VAL A 24 0.92 2.68 7.31
C VAL A 24 -0.25 3.59 7.66
N ASP A 25 -0.16 4.34 8.75
CA ASP A 25 -1.20 5.28 9.16
C ASP A 25 -1.32 6.45 8.15
N THR A 26 -0.20 6.89 7.58
CA THR A 26 -0.18 7.88 6.49
C THR A 26 -0.85 7.36 5.23
N ALA A 27 -0.53 6.12 4.83
CA ALA A 27 -1.15 5.46 3.69
C ALA A 27 -2.66 5.31 3.90
N GLU A 28 -3.10 4.83 5.08
CA GLU A 28 -4.51 4.65 5.42
C GLU A 28 -5.28 5.97 5.33
N ARG A 29 -4.74 7.05 5.89
CA ARG A 29 -5.33 8.39 5.81
C ARG A 29 -5.53 8.85 4.36
N LEU A 30 -4.53 8.63 3.50
CA LEU A 30 -4.59 9.03 2.09
C LEU A 30 -5.54 8.15 1.27
N VAL A 31 -5.59 6.84 1.55
CA VAL A 31 -6.55 5.91 0.95
C VAL A 31 -7.97 6.36 1.27
N ARG A 32 -8.27 6.69 2.54
CA ARG A 32 -9.59 7.21 2.95
C ARG A 32 -9.94 8.51 2.22
N ALA A 33 -8.98 9.43 2.09
CA ALA A 33 -9.20 10.69 1.38
C ALA A 33 -9.45 10.48 -0.13
N ALA A 34 -8.73 9.56 -0.78
CA ALA A 34 -8.94 9.23 -2.18
C ALA A 34 -10.28 8.50 -2.41
N HIS A 35 -10.68 7.63 -1.48
CA HIS A 35 -11.98 6.99 -1.51
C HIS A 35 -13.13 8.01 -1.38
N GLN A 36 -13.02 8.97 -0.46
CA GLN A 36 -13.99 10.07 -0.32
C GLN A 36 -14.11 10.93 -1.59
N LYS A 37 -13.07 10.97 -2.43
CA LYS A 37 -13.08 11.63 -3.75
C LYS A 37 -13.66 10.75 -4.87
N GLY A 38 -14.14 9.55 -4.57
CA GLY A 38 -14.76 8.63 -5.52
C GLY A 38 -13.79 7.76 -6.30
N ALA A 39 -12.55 7.56 -5.82
CA ALA A 39 -11.62 6.62 -6.44
C ALA A 39 -12.11 5.16 -6.28
N ASN A 40 -12.07 4.40 -7.37
CA ASN A 40 -12.38 2.97 -7.40
C ASN A 40 -11.11 2.12 -7.23
N ILE A 41 -9.99 2.60 -7.76
CA ILE A 41 -8.68 1.94 -7.67
C ILE A 41 -7.70 2.92 -7.06
N ILE A 42 -7.00 2.49 -6.00
CA ILE A 42 -6.00 3.30 -5.30
C ILE A 42 -4.67 2.55 -5.30
N LEU A 43 -3.63 3.23 -5.78
CA LEU A 43 -2.26 2.71 -5.83
C LEU A 43 -1.39 3.43 -4.79
N ILE A 44 -0.72 2.66 -3.95
CA ILE A 44 0.29 3.14 -2.98
C ILE A 44 1.68 2.95 -3.60
N GLN A 45 2.60 3.88 -3.33
CA GLN A 45 3.99 3.81 -3.78
C GLN A 45 4.73 2.57 -3.28
N GLU A 46 5.75 2.16 -4.03
CA GLU A 46 6.61 1.00 -3.73
C GLU A 46 7.30 1.13 -2.36
N LEU A 47 7.40 0.01 -1.63
CA LEU A 47 8.17 -0.11 -0.38
C LEU A 47 7.85 0.96 0.67
N PHE A 48 6.60 1.43 0.70
CA PHE A 48 6.19 2.55 1.56
C PHE A 48 6.34 2.29 3.07
N GLU A 49 6.56 1.05 3.49
CA GLU A 49 6.74 0.70 4.90
C GLU A 49 7.99 1.33 5.52
N GLY A 50 8.97 1.78 4.74
CA GLY A 50 10.16 2.42 5.27
C GLY A 50 10.93 3.22 4.22
N TYR A 51 12.16 3.61 4.56
CA TYR A 51 13.06 4.18 3.55
C TYR A 51 13.42 3.17 2.45
N TYR A 52 13.70 3.72 1.27
CA TYR A 52 14.17 2.99 0.10
C TYR A 52 15.59 2.45 0.35
N PHE A 53 15.66 1.26 0.93
CA PHE A 53 16.90 0.65 1.41
C PHE A 53 17.77 0.04 0.30
N CYS A 54 17.22 -0.13 -0.91
CA CYS A 54 17.92 -0.71 -2.07
C CYS A 54 19.15 0.09 -2.52
N GLN A 55 19.39 1.27 -1.95
CA GLN A 55 20.61 2.05 -2.16
C GLN A 55 21.86 1.36 -1.60
N ALA A 56 21.70 0.48 -0.59
CA ALA A 56 22.80 -0.24 0.03
C ALA A 56 22.56 -1.75 0.01
N GLN A 57 23.62 -2.49 -0.32
CA GLN A 57 23.60 -3.96 -0.32
C GLN A 57 24.07 -4.46 1.04
N MET A 58 23.13 -4.55 1.98
CA MET A 58 23.39 -5.02 3.35
C MET A 58 22.62 -6.31 3.61
N GLU A 59 23.29 -7.30 4.17
CA GLU A 59 22.65 -8.59 4.48
C GLU A 59 21.48 -8.43 5.46
N ASP A 60 21.58 -7.46 6.36
CA ASP A 60 20.54 -7.16 7.34
C ASP A 60 19.21 -6.72 6.71
N PHE A 61 19.22 -6.15 5.51
CA PHE A 61 17.97 -5.78 4.83
C PHE A 61 17.16 -6.99 4.37
N PHE A 62 17.78 -8.15 4.15
CA PHE A 62 17.03 -9.39 3.90
C PHE A 62 16.21 -9.84 5.10
N ARG A 63 16.47 -9.33 6.31
CA ARG A 63 15.65 -9.60 7.51
C ARG A 63 14.37 -8.77 7.54
N ARG A 64 14.28 -7.69 6.75
CA ARG A 64 13.06 -6.87 6.62
C ARG A 64 11.95 -7.60 5.87
N ALA A 65 12.32 -8.58 5.03
CA ALA A 65 11.43 -9.47 4.32
C ALA A 65 10.48 -10.21 5.27
N LYS A 66 9.19 -10.22 4.93
CA LYS A 66 8.16 -10.96 5.67
C LYS A 66 7.36 -11.84 4.71
N PRO A 67 6.86 -13.00 5.17
CA PRO A 67 5.94 -13.82 4.38
C PRO A 67 4.71 -13.00 3.97
N ARG A 68 4.20 -13.24 2.76
CA ARG A 68 2.95 -12.60 2.30
C ARG A 68 1.75 -13.02 3.15
N LYS A 69 1.67 -14.32 3.49
CA LYS A 69 0.60 -14.86 4.32
C LYS A 69 0.72 -14.24 5.71
N GLU A 70 -0.38 -13.70 6.22
CA GLU A 70 -0.46 -13.05 7.55
C GLU A 70 0.43 -11.79 7.70
N HIS A 71 0.81 -11.15 6.58
CA HIS A 71 1.58 -9.92 6.65
C HIS A 71 0.75 -8.80 7.31
N PRO A 72 1.22 -8.18 8.41
CA PRO A 72 0.41 -7.25 9.21
C PRO A 72 -0.11 -6.06 8.40
N THR A 73 0.72 -5.52 7.50
CA THR A 73 0.35 -4.40 6.63
C THR A 73 -0.67 -4.79 5.56
N ILE A 74 -0.61 -6.02 5.05
CA ILE A 74 -1.60 -6.50 4.07
C ILE A 74 -2.95 -6.67 4.77
N LEU A 75 -2.97 -7.30 5.94
CA LEU A 75 -4.19 -7.47 6.74
C LEU A 75 -4.81 -6.11 7.12
N ARG A 76 -4.01 -5.14 7.57
CA ARG A 76 -4.50 -3.79 7.88
C ARG A 76 -5.10 -3.09 6.65
N CYS A 77 -4.45 -3.24 5.49
CA CYS A 77 -4.97 -2.71 4.24
C CYS A 77 -6.29 -3.38 3.82
N GLU A 78 -6.38 -4.71 3.91
CA GLU A 78 -7.59 -5.48 3.64
C GLU A 78 -8.75 -5.09 4.57
N ASP A 79 -8.49 -4.92 5.87
CA ASP A 79 -9.46 -4.45 6.86
C ASP A 79 -9.98 -3.04 6.54
N SER A 80 -9.09 -2.13 6.14
CA SER A 80 -9.44 -0.78 5.70
C SER A 80 -10.36 -0.81 4.48
N ILE A 81 -10.06 -1.66 3.49
CA ILE A 81 -10.83 -1.81 2.25
C ILE A 81 -12.21 -2.43 2.50
N SER A 82 -12.27 -3.48 3.30
CA SER A 82 -13.51 -4.21 3.61
C SER A 82 -14.58 -3.28 4.21
N ARG A 83 -14.15 -2.30 5.00
CA ARG A 83 -15.03 -1.27 5.57
C ARG A 83 -15.47 -0.19 4.57
N SER A 84 -14.83 -0.10 3.39
CA SER A 84 -14.95 1.05 2.49
C SER A 84 -15.76 0.79 1.20
N SER A 85 -16.28 -0.41 0.94
CA SER A 85 -16.96 -0.76 -0.34
C SER A 85 -16.03 -0.63 -1.58
N PRO A 86 -16.36 -1.20 -2.76
CA PRO A 86 -15.45 -1.96 -3.63
C PRO A 86 -14.25 -1.15 -4.12
N LEU A 87 -13.21 -1.10 -3.29
CA LEU A 87 -11.97 -0.40 -3.53
C LEU A 87 -10.90 -1.44 -3.81
N THR A 88 -10.29 -1.41 -4.99
CA THR A 88 -9.11 -2.23 -5.24
C THR A 88 -7.90 -1.43 -4.78
N LEU A 89 -7.32 -1.84 -3.65
CA LEU A 89 -6.01 -1.36 -3.23
C LEU A 89 -4.96 -2.28 -3.84
N CYS A 90 -3.97 -1.69 -4.51
CA CYS A 90 -2.77 -2.38 -4.94
C CYS A 90 -1.63 -1.94 -4.02
N PRO A 91 -1.48 -2.55 -2.83
CA PRO A 91 -0.28 -2.31 -2.05
C PRO A 91 0.87 -3.00 -2.78
N GLU A 92 1.79 -2.21 -3.34
CA GLU A 92 3.12 -2.73 -3.69
C GLU A 92 3.94 -2.90 -2.40
N CYS A 93 3.44 -3.77 -1.51
CA CYS A 93 4.22 -4.35 -0.41
C CYS A 93 5.18 -5.38 -1.01
N PHE A 94 6.13 -4.93 -1.82
CA PHE A 94 7.26 -5.73 -2.26
C PHE A 94 8.35 -5.73 -1.18
N THR A 95 7.95 -5.93 0.08
CA THR A 95 8.88 -6.18 1.19
C THR A 95 9.40 -7.60 1.01
N LEU A 96 10.28 -7.81 0.01
CA LEU A 96 10.94 -9.06 -0.38
C LEU A 96 10.18 -10.28 0.15
N ILE A 97 9.11 -10.70 -0.54
CA ILE A 97 8.39 -11.91 -0.13
C ILE A 97 9.42 -13.04 -0.12
N ARG A 98 9.84 -13.50 1.07
CA ARG A 98 10.53 -14.78 1.22
C ARG A 98 9.54 -15.81 0.68
N ARG A 99 9.86 -16.39 -0.48
CA ARG A 99 9.11 -17.51 -1.05
C ARG A 99 9.10 -18.68 -0.08
#